data_AF-A0AAW2KUE9-F1
#
_entry.id   AF-A0AAW2KUE9-F1
#
_cell.length_a   1.000
_cell.length_b   1.000
_cell.length_c   1.000
_cell.angle_alpha   90.00
_cell.angle_beta   90.00
_cell.angle_gamma   90.00
#
_symmetry.space_group_name_H-M   'P 1'
#
loop_
_entity.id
_entity.type
_entity.pdbx_description
1 polymer ?
#
loop_
_entity_poly.entity_id
_entity_poly.type
_entity_poly.pdbx_seq_one_letter_code
_entity_poly.pdbx_strand_id
1 'polypeptide(L)'
;MAANEWINGYLEAILDSGASAIEENKAGPGVNVRDRGHFNPTKYFVEEVVTGVDESDLHRTWIKVVATRNSRERSSRLENMCWRIWHLARKKKQCFLTPVFDWNMLNTVWIRVAEREKGDVLAEAVSLDSPRKKFQRNSSNLEVWSDSNTEKKLYIILISLHGLVRGENMELGRDSDTGGQIKYVVELARALAKMPGVYRVDLFTRQVSSPEVDWSYGEPTEMLSTGADDADLGESSGAYIVRIPFGPRDKYLRKELLWPYIQEFVDGALAHILNMSKALGEQIGGGQPVWPYVIHGHYADAGDSAALLSGALNVPMVLTGHSLGRNKLEQLLKQGRQSKEDINSTYRIMRRIEAEELSLDAAELVITSTKQEIEEQWGLYDGFDVKLEKVLRARGRRGVNCHGRFMPRMAVIPPGMDFSNVVVQEDSAEGEGDLMALTNSEGHPLKQSLLFGQK
;
A
#
# COMPACT_ATOMS: atom_id res chain seq x y z
N MET A 1 -14.81 -7.95 41.66
CA MET A 1 -15.77 -8.38 40.63
C MET A 1 -15.98 -7.26 39.61
N ALA A 2 -14.95 -6.96 38.81
CA ALA A 2 -14.98 -5.89 37.79
C ALA A 2 -14.33 -6.34 36.45
N ALA A 3 -14.13 -7.65 36.26
CA ALA A 3 -13.32 -8.17 35.15
C ALA A 3 -14.12 -8.44 33.87
N ASN A 4 -15.47 -8.43 33.93
CA ASN A 4 -16.35 -8.90 32.86
C ASN A 4 -17.48 -7.92 32.49
N GLU A 5 -17.51 -6.68 33.01
CA GLU A 5 -18.54 -5.69 32.63
C GLU A 5 -18.53 -5.38 31.13
N TRP A 6 -17.37 -5.48 30.49
CA TRP A 6 -17.21 -5.28 29.05
C TRP A 6 -17.83 -6.40 28.19
N ILE A 7 -17.88 -7.65 28.72
CA ILE A 7 -18.56 -8.78 28.05
C ILE A 7 -20.06 -8.58 28.14
N ASN A 8 -20.55 -8.16 29.32
CA ASN A 8 -21.96 -7.87 29.51
C ASN A 8 -22.41 -6.67 28.66
N GLY A 9 -21.62 -5.61 28.56
CA GLY A 9 -21.93 -4.47 27.68
C GLY A 9 -21.94 -4.81 26.19
N TYR A 10 -21.14 -5.79 25.75
CA TYR A 10 -21.13 -6.26 24.36
C TYR A 10 -22.29 -7.23 24.08
N LEU A 11 -22.61 -8.12 25.04
CA LEU A 11 -23.78 -9.01 24.96
C LEU A 11 -25.09 -8.24 25.00
N GLU A 12 -25.19 -7.20 25.85
CA GLU A 12 -26.35 -6.31 25.86
C GLU A 12 -26.48 -5.52 24.56
N ALA A 13 -25.38 -5.04 23.97
CA ALA A 13 -25.42 -4.37 22.68
C ALA A 13 -25.87 -5.28 21.52
N ILE A 14 -25.53 -6.58 21.57
CA ILE A 14 -25.96 -7.60 20.59
C ILE A 14 -27.46 -7.93 20.78
N LEU A 15 -27.91 -8.05 22.03
CA LEU A 15 -29.32 -8.27 22.36
C LEU A 15 -30.18 -7.05 21.96
N ASP A 16 -29.66 -5.84 22.15
CA ASP A 16 -30.31 -4.56 21.85
C ASP A 16 -30.26 -4.15 20.36
N SER A 17 -29.43 -4.81 19.54
CA SER A 17 -29.47 -4.70 18.07
C SER A 17 -30.58 -5.53 17.41
N GLY A 18 -31.39 -6.25 18.18
CA GLY A 18 -32.55 -6.98 17.67
C GLY A 18 -32.26 -8.42 17.26
N ALA A 19 -31.33 -9.11 17.92
CA ALA A 19 -31.12 -10.56 17.78
C ALA A 19 -32.25 -11.40 18.43
N SER A 20 -33.51 -10.98 18.29
CA SER A 20 -34.68 -11.70 18.81
C SER A 20 -35.04 -12.95 18.00
N ALA A 21 -34.22 -13.35 17.03
CA ALA A 21 -34.45 -14.55 16.22
C ALA A 21 -33.82 -15.84 16.80
N ILE A 22 -33.29 -15.81 18.03
CA ILE A 22 -32.67 -16.99 18.65
C ILE A 22 -33.70 -17.95 19.30
N GLU A 23 -34.99 -17.59 19.39
CA GLU A 23 -35.97 -18.49 20.04
C GLU A 23 -36.71 -19.50 19.15
N GLU A 24 -36.63 -19.47 17.81
CA GLU A 24 -37.53 -20.31 16.98
C GLU A 24 -36.92 -21.48 16.20
N ASN A 25 -35.63 -21.81 16.33
CA ASN A 25 -35.10 -23.05 15.72
C ASN A 25 -34.36 -23.94 16.74
N LYS A 26 -35.14 -24.50 17.67
CA LYS A 26 -34.76 -25.73 18.39
C LYS A 26 -34.89 -26.94 17.46
N ALA A 27 -33.78 -27.39 16.88
CA ALA A 27 -33.55 -28.79 16.50
C ALA A 27 -32.05 -29.05 16.22
N GLY A 28 -31.20 -28.94 17.25
CA GLY A 28 -29.79 -29.35 17.23
C GLY A 28 -29.35 -29.70 18.65
N PRO A 29 -28.39 -30.63 18.85
CA PRO A 29 -28.18 -31.26 20.15
C PRO A 29 -27.66 -30.25 21.17
N GLY A 30 -28.51 -29.90 22.14
CA GLY A 30 -28.17 -28.99 23.22
C GLY A 30 -27.02 -29.54 24.06
N VAL A 31 -25.91 -28.80 24.08
CA VAL A 31 -24.80 -29.09 25.00
C VAL A 31 -25.24 -28.67 26.39
N ASN A 32 -25.49 -29.68 27.25
CA ASN A 32 -25.77 -29.50 28.67
C ASN A 32 -24.60 -28.77 29.34
N VAL A 33 -24.85 -27.58 29.89
CA VAL A 33 -23.88 -26.71 30.60
C VAL A 33 -23.52 -27.27 32.00
N ARG A 34 -23.38 -28.59 32.13
CA ARG A 34 -23.08 -29.25 33.41
C ARG A 34 -21.80 -30.10 33.43
N ASP A 35 -21.00 -30.11 32.36
CA ASP A 35 -19.67 -30.72 32.43
C ASP A 35 -18.58 -29.71 32.76
N ARG A 36 -18.01 -29.88 33.96
CA ARG A 36 -16.90 -29.12 34.54
C ARG A 36 -15.58 -29.37 33.79
N GLY A 37 -15.41 -28.73 32.64
CA GLY A 37 -14.13 -28.66 31.94
C GLY A 37 -13.96 -27.31 31.26
N HIS A 38 -13.33 -26.35 31.96
CA HIS A 38 -12.82 -25.06 31.45
C HIS A 38 -13.70 -24.36 30.39
N PHE A 39 -14.73 -23.64 30.86
CA PHE A 39 -15.43 -22.66 30.03
C PHE A 39 -14.41 -21.65 29.51
N ASN A 40 -14.09 -21.72 28.22
CA ASN A 40 -13.20 -20.79 27.53
C ASN A 40 -14.09 -19.76 26.81
N PRO A 41 -14.18 -18.52 27.31
CA PRO A 41 -15.04 -17.49 26.73
C PRO A 41 -14.69 -17.19 25.28
N THR A 42 -13.41 -17.32 24.90
CA THR A 42 -12.94 -17.11 23.53
C THR A 42 -13.43 -18.21 22.59
N LYS A 43 -13.52 -19.46 23.08
CA LYS A 43 -14.03 -20.58 22.29
C LYS A 43 -15.54 -20.46 22.09
N TYR A 44 -16.30 -20.19 23.18
CA TYR A 44 -17.74 -19.97 23.10
C TYR A 44 -18.10 -18.78 22.21
N PHE A 45 -17.38 -17.67 22.34
CA PHE A 45 -17.62 -16.47 21.53
C PHE A 45 -17.34 -16.69 20.04
N VAL A 46 -16.30 -17.44 19.68
CA VAL A 46 -16.00 -17.77 18.28
C VAL A 46 -16.97 -18.81 17.72
N GLU A 47 -17.41 -19.78 18.52
CA GLU A 47 -18.30 -20.87 18.09
C GLU A 47 -19.78 -20.48 18.03
N GLU A 48 -20.23 -19.42 18.71
CA GLU A 48 -21.62 -18.92 18.67
C GLU A 48 -21.76 -17.59 17.91
N VAL A 49 -20.86 -16.62 18.12
CA VAL A 49 -21.04 -15.25 17.56
C VAL A 49 -20.55 -15.15 16.11
N VAL A 50 -19.45 -15.83 15.76
CA VAL A 50 -18.87 -15.79 14.39
C VAL A 50 -19.58 -16.77 13.44
N THR A 51 -20.33 -17.72 14.00
CA THR A 51 -21.10 -18.74 13.27
C THR A 51 -22.59 -18.38 13.19
N GLY A 52 -23.14 -17.69 14.18
CA GLY A 52 -24.57 -17.41 14.31
C GLY A 52 -25.03 -15.99 13.93
N VAL A 53 -24.14 -15.00 13.77
CA VAL A 53 -24.52 -13.59 13.55
C VAL A 53 -24.12 -13.10 12.15
N ASP A 54 -25.04 -12.42 11.46
CA ASP A 54 -24.82 -11.86 10.12
C ASP A 54 -23.82 -10.67 10.14
N GLU A 55 -23.11 -10.50 9.03
CA GLU A 55 -22.07 -9.47 8.83
C GLU A 55 -22.61 -8.05 9.06
N SER A 56 -23.86 -7.82 8.68
CA SER A 56 -24.57 -6.54 8.85
C SER A 56 -24.76 -6.17 10.32
N ASP A 57 -25.01 -7.16 11.17
CA ASP A 57 -25.31 -6.96 12.58
C ASP A 57 -24.03 -6.77 13.40
N LEU A 58 -22.96 -7.48 13.02
CA LEU A 58 -21.61 -7.24 13.56
C LEU A 58 -21.13 -5.81 13.23
N HIS A 59 -21.42 -5.32 12.03
CA HIS A 59 -21.06 -3.96 11.62
C HIS A 59 -21.91 -2.89 12.34
N ARG A 60 -23.23 -3.10 12.50
CA ARG A 60 -24.10 -2.19 13.28
C ARG A 60 -23.69 -2.12 14.74
N THR A 61 -23.32 -3.26 15.32
CA THR A 61 -22.81 -3.35 16.70
C THR A 61 -21.51 -2.57 16.85
N TRP A 62 -20.60 -2.67 15.88
CA TRP A 62 -19.37 -1.88 15.85
C TRP A 62 -19.64 -0.37 15.81
N ILE A 63 -20.55 0.10 14.92
CA ILE A 63 -20.91 1.52 14.83
C ILE A 63 -21.52 2.02 16.15
N LYS A 64 -22.44 1.25 16.78
CA LYS A 64 -23.04 1.61 18.07
C LYS A 64 -21.99 1.71 19.17
N VAL A 65 -21.08 0.74 19.29
CA VAL A 65 -20.01 0.71 20.31
C VAL A 65 -19.03 1.88 20.14
N VAL A 66 -18.71 2.27 18.89
CA VAL A 66 -17.87 3.42 18.58
C VAL A 66 -18.57 4.74 18.94
N ALA A 67 -19.88 4.84 18.69
CA ALA A 67 -20.67 6.05 18.97
C ALA A 67 -20.88 6.31 20.48
N THR A 68 -20.92 5.27 21.31
CA THR A 68 -21.16 5.40 22.77
C THR A 68 -19.92 5.71 23.63
N ARG A 69 -18.73 5.97 23.05
CA ARG A 69 -17.47 6.01 23.82
C ARG A 69 -16.90 7.40 24.11
N ASN A 70 -16.49 7.55 25.38
CA ASN A 70 -15.77 8.70 25.93
C ASN A 70 -14.27 8.57 25.64
N SER A 71 -13.62 9.64 25.17
CA SER A 71 -12.28 9.64 24.55
C SER A 71 -11.09 9.25 25.45
N ARG A 72 -11.32 8.98 26.75
CA ARG A 72 -10.26 8.77 27.75
C ARG A 72 -9.91 7.31 28.05
N GLU A 73 -10.71 6.32 27.65
CA GLU A 73 -10.43 4.90 27.89
C GLU A 73 -10.30 4.12 26.56
N ARG A 74 -9.20 4.36 25.83
CA ARG A 74 -8.83 3.57 24.66
C ARG A 74 -8.28 2.21 25.08
N SER A 75 -9.14 1.19 25.20
CA SER A 75 -8.69 -0.20 25.41
C SER A 75 -8.29 -0.83 24.07
N SER A 76 -7.01 -0.68 23.72
CA SER A 76 -6.37 -1.24 22.50
C SER A 76 -6.54 -2.75 22.33
N ARG A 77 -6.88 -3.49 23.40
CA ARG A 77 -7.15 -4.93 23.35
C ARG A 77 -8.49 -5.26 22.67
N LEU A 78 -9.49 -4.39 22.81
CA LEU A 78 -10.82 -4.60 22.21
C LEU A 78 -10.82 -4.29 20.71
N GLU A 79 -10.12 -3.22 20.30
CA GLU A 79 -9.91 -2.88 18.88
C GLU A 79 -9.20 -4.04 18.14
N ASN A 80 -8.14 -4.58 18.75
CA ASN A 80 -7.42 -5.74 18.20
C ASN A 80 -8.29 -7.00 18.11
N MET A 81 -9.25 -7.18 19.01
CA MET A 81 -10.12 -8.35 19.01
C MET A 81 -11.23 -8.22 17.97
N CYS A 82 -11.91 -7.06 17.91
CA CYS A 82 -12.93 -6.77 16.90
C CYS A 82 -12.35 -6.83 15.48
N TRP A 83 -11.14 -6.31 15.27
CA TRP A 83 -10.45 -6.40 13.99
C TRP A 83 -10.13 -7.85 13.60
N ARG A 84 -9.67 -8.68 14.56
CA ARG A 84 -9.43 -10.12 14.31
C ARG A 84 -10.71 -10.87 13.96
N ILE A 85 -11.83 -10.56 14.62
CA ILE A 85 -13.12 -11.19 14.34
C ILE A 85 -13.62 -10.82 12.94
N TRP A 86 -13.53 -9.54 12.58
CA TRP A 86 -13.91 -9.05 11.25
C TRP A 86 -13.03 -9.65 10.14
N HIS A 87 -11.72 -9.71 10.36
CA HIS A 87 -10.77 -10.31 9.41
C HIS A 87 -11.00 -11.82 9.23
N LEU A 88 -11.30 -12.54 10.33
CA LEU A 88 -11.60 -13.98 10.28
C LEU A 88 -12.93 -14.28 9.57
N ALA A 89 -13.97 -13.45 9.78
CA ALA A 89 -15.25 -13.57 9.08
C ALA A 89 -15.11 -13.36 7.56
N ARG A 90 -14.29 -12.39 7.13
CA ARG A 90 -13.97 -12.14 5.71
C ARG A 90 -13.23 -13.30 5.05
N LYS A 91 -12.22 -13.89 5.72
CA LYS A 91 -11.49 -15.05 5.20
C LYS A 91 -12.39 -16.28 5.02
N LYS A 92 -13.36 -16.49 5.92
CA LYS A 92 -14.31 -17.62 5.83
C LYS A 92 -15.22 -17.52 4.59
N LYS A 93 -15.66 -16.32 4.23
CA LYS A 93 -16.54 -16.06 3.07
C LYS A 93 -15.80 -16.20 1.73
N GLN A 94 -14.49 -15.96 1.69
CA GLN A 94 -13.62 -16.16 0.50
C GLN A 94 -13.47 -17.64 0.10
N CYS A 95 -13.50 -18.58 1.06
CA CYS A 95 -13.42 -20.02 0.76
C CYS A 95 -14.71 -20.58 0.12
N PHE A 96 -15.83 -19.87 0.17
CA PHE A 96 -17.11 -20.35 -0.36
C PHE A 96 -17.31 -20.03 -1.86
N LEU A 97 -16.45 -19.18 -2.45
CA LEU A 97 -16.62 -18.61 -3.79
C LEU A 97 -15.66 -19.17 -4.87
N THR A 98 -14.84 -20.18 -4.57
CA THR A 98 -13.92 -20.79 -5.57
C THR A 98 -14.15 -22.31 -5.68
N PRO A 99 -14.72 -22.83 -6.79
CA PRO A 99 -15.03 -24.25 -6.94
C PRO A 99 -13.84 -25.15 -7.35
N VAL A 100 -12.59 -24.66 -7.36
CA VAL A 100 -11.49 -25.31 -8.10
C VAL A 100 -10.29 -25.76 -7.23
N PHE A 101 -10.34 -25.62 -5.90
CA PHE A 101 -9.24 -26.12 -5.05
C PHE A 101 -9.60 -27.48 -4.40
N ASP A 102 -8.83 -28.52 -4.72
CA ASP A 102 -8.94 -29.86 -4.13
C ASP A 102 -8.63 -29.84 -2.63
N TRP A 103 -9.66 -30.16 -1.84
CA TRP A 103 -9.66 -30.17 -0.37
C TRP A 103 -8.63 -31.11 0.27
N ASN A 104 -8.16 -32.14 -0.43
CA ASN A 104 -7.26 -33.14 0.15
C ASN A 104 -5.82 -32.63 0.33
N MET A 105 -5.37 -31.70 -0.50
CA MET A 105 -4.01 -31.15 -0.39
C MET A 105 -3.89 -30.18 0.80
N LEU A 106 -4.96 -29.44 1.10
CA LEU A 106 -5.04 -28.52 2.25
C LEU A 106 -5.15 -29.26 3.58
N ASN A 107 -5.92 -30.35 3.69
CA ASN A 107 -6.01 -31.11 4.94
C ASN A 107 -4.65 -31.64 5.41
N THR A 108 -3.80 -32.07 4.48
CA THR A 108 -2.44 -32.57 4.80
C THR A 108 -1.51 -31.46 5.29
N VAL A 109 -1.68 -30.22 4.81
CA VAL A 109 -0.94 -29.04 5.26
C VAL A 109 -1.49 -28.51 6.60
N TRP A 110 -2.81 -28.50 6.76
CA TRP A 110 -3.52 -28.10 7.99
C TRP A 110 -3.20 -29.02 9.17
N ILE A 111 -3.17 -30.36 8.98
CA ILE A 111 -2.81 -31.33 10.04
C ILE A 111 -1.33 -31.16 10.45
N ARG A 112 -0.42 -30.96 9.50
CA ARG A 112 1.02 -30.75 9.79
C ARG A 112 1.31 -29.45 10.55
N VAL A 113 0.52 -28.39 10.32
CA VAL A 113 0.63 -27.13 11.06
C VAL A 113 0.04 -27.27 12.47
N ALA A 114 -1.10 -27.97 12.61
CA ALA A 114 -1.73 -28.21 13.91
C ALA A 114 -0.94 -29.18 14.82
N GLU A 115 -0.25 -30.16 14.26
CA GLU A 115 0.57 -31.12 15.02
C GLU A 115 1.88 -30.51 15.54
N ARG A 116 2.42 -29.49 14.86
CA ARG A 116 3.62 -28.76 15.31
C ARG A 116 3.37 -27.85 16.52
N GLU A 117 2.12 -27.54 16.84
CA GLU A 117 1.74 -26.71 18.01
C GLU A 117 1.37 -27.51 19.26
N LYS A 118 1.34 -28.86 19.20
CA LYS A 118 1.05 -29.72 20.36
C LYS A 118 2.28 -30.12 21.19
N GLY A 119 3.48 -29.77 20.74
CA GLY A 119 4.73 -30.27 21.31
C GLY A 119 5.65 -29.20 21.87
N ASP A 120 5.16 -28.30 22.75
CA ASP A 120 6.07 -27.60 23.66
C ASP A 120 5.33 -27.02 24.89
N VAL A 121 5.09 -27.88 25.88
CA VAL A 121 4.75 -27.48 27.26
C VAL A 121 5.63 -28.27 28.24
N LEU A 122 6.62 -27.55 28.77
CA LEU A 122 7.26 -27.64 30.09
C LEU A 122 8.33 -28.73 30.35
N ALA A 123 9.59 -28.28 30.49
CA ALA A 123 10.44 -28.58 31.64
C ALA A 123 11.65 -27.61 31.71
N GLU A 124 11.65 -26.70 32.68
CA GLU A 124 12.87 -26.05 33.16
C GLU A 124 13.78 -27.08 33.84
N ALA A 125 15.02 -27.17 33.38
CA ALA A 125 16.15 -27.62 34.20
C ALA A 125 17.39 -26.80 33.82
N VAL A 126 17.88 -26.06 34.81
CA VAL A 126 19.09 -25.24 34.75
C VAL A 126 20.32 -26.15 34.57
N SER A 127 21.19 -25.80 33.62
CA SER A 127 22.62 -26.05 33.75
C SER A 127 23.40 -24.88 33.14
N LEU A 128 24.25 -24.26 33.94
CA LEU A 128 25.30 -23.36 33.49
C LEU A 128 26.26 -24.15 32.59
N ASP A 129 26.51 -23.67 31.37
CA ASP A 129 27.86 -23.51 30.86
C ASP A 129 27.86 -22.66 29.58
N SER A 130 28.65 -21.59 29.59
CA SER A 130 28.82 -20.69 28.46
C SER A 130 29.92 -21.20 27.51
N PRO A 131 29.70 -21.14 26.19
CA PRO A 131 30.77 -20.83 25.27
C PRO A 131 30.48 -19.51 24.52
N ARG A 132 31.48 -18.63 24.54
CA ARG A 132 31.53 -17.34 23.85
C ARG A 132 31.07 -17.46 22.38
N LYS A 133 29.84 -17.06 22.08
CA LYS A 133 29.41 -16.83 20.69
C LYS A 133 29.95 -15.49 20.22
N LYS A 134 30.87 -15.56 19.25
CA LYS A 134 31.40 -14.41 18.52
C LYS A 134 30.24 -13.59 17.94
N PHE A 135 30.26 -12.29 18.21
CA PHE A 135 29.40 -11.31 17.54
C PHE A 135 29.58 -11.42 16.02
N GLN A 136 28.57 -11.90 15.32
CA GLN A 136 28.47 -11.67 13.88
C GLN A 136 28.04 -10.22 13.67
N ARG A 137 28.93 -9.47 13.01
CA ARG A 137 28.68 -8.09 12.59
C ARG A 137 27.51 -8.05 11.62
N ASN A 138 26.63 -7.08 11.84
CA ASN A 138 25.50 -6.72 10.99
C ASN A 138 25.95 -6.49 9.53
N SER A 139 25.41 -7.26 8.59
CA SER A 139 25.20 -6.80 7.22
C SER A 139 23.73 -6.45 7.07
N SER A 140 23.44 -5.22 6.68
CA SER A 140 22.21 -4.97 5.92
C SER A 140 22.34 -5.79 4.64
N ASN A 141 21.58 -6.89 4.50
CA ASN A 141 21.43 -7.57 3.22
C ASN A 141 20.66 -6.64 2.28
N LEU A 142 21.37 -5.68 1.72
CA LEU A 142 21.09 -5.14 0.40
C LEU A 142 21.84 -6.09 -0.53
N GLU A 143 21.25 -7.25 -0.84
CA GLU A 143 21.72 -7.98 -2.02
C GLU A 143 21.49 -7.02 -3.19
N VAL A 144 22.58 -6.49 -3.72
CA VAL A 144 22.56 -5.69 -4.94
C VAL A 144 21.95 -6.60 -5.99
N TRP A 145 20.82 -6.17 -6.56
CA TRP A 145 20.10 -6.94 -7.57
C TRP A 145 21.05 -7.24 -8.73
N SER A 146 21.51 -8.49 -8.81
CA SER A 146 22.55 -8.94 -9.74
C SER A 146 21.96 -9.65 -10.96
N ASP A 147 22.77 -9.78 -12.01
CA ASP A 147 22.43 -10.46 -13.26
C ASP A 147 22.05 -11.94 -13.07
N SER A 148 22.38 -12.54 -11.92
CA SER A 148 21.91 -13.88 -11.53
C SER A 148 20.40 -13.98 -11.30
N ASN A 149 19.67 -12.86 -11.27
CA ASN A 149 18.21 -12.83 -11.13
C ASN A 149 17.47 -12.84 -12.47
N THR A 150 18.18 -12.85 -13.60
CA THR A 150 17.60 -12.86 -14.96
C THR A 150 16.58 -13.97 -15.19
N GLU A 151 16.72 -15.11 -14.52
CA GLU A 151 15.79 -16.24 -14.60
C GLU A 151 14.40 -15.98 -13.97
N LYS A 152 14.27 -14.98 -13.09
CA LYS A 152 13.03 -14.77 -12.30
C LYS A 152 11.82 -14.29 -13.12
N LYS A 153 12.05 -13.70 -14.29
CA LYS A 153 11.04 -13.21 -15.25
C LYS A 153 9.80 -12.58 -14.58
N LEU A 154 10.02 -11.54 -13.78
CA LEU A 154 9.00 -10.93 -12.94
C LEU A 154 7.98 -10.13 -13.75
N TYR A 155 6.73 -10.19 -13.30
CA TYR A 155 5.64 -9.32 -13.75
C TYR A 155 5.34 -8.28 -12.67
N ILE A 156 5.42 -6.99 -12.99
CA ILE A 156 5.23 -5.87 -12.06
C ILE A 156 4.07 -5.01 -12.52
N ILE A 157 3.26 -4.53 -11.58
CA ILE A 157 2.15 -3.60 -11.87
C ILE A 157 2.38 -2.29 -11.12
N LEU A 158 2.28 -1.19 -11.85
CA LEU A 158 2.20 0.17 -11.31
C LEU A 158 0.79 0.71 -11.56
N ILE A 159 0.24 1.50 -10.64
CA ILE A 159 -1.09 2.10 -10.80
C ILE A 159 -0.98 3.62 -10.61
N SER A 160 -1.46 4.38 -11.61
CA SER A 160 -1.60 5.84 -11.54
C SER A 160 -2.85 6.27 -12.31
N LEU A 161 -3.94 6.54 -11.59
CA LEU A 161 -5.28 6.67 -12.17
C LEU A 161 -5.59 8.05 -12.74
N HIS A 162 -5.33 9.09 -11.96
CA HIS A 162 -5.60 10.47 -12.37
C HIS A 162 -4.51 11.04 -13.28
N GLY A 163 -4.82 12.19 -13.88
CA GLY A 163 -3.94 12.88 -14.81
C GLY A 163 -3.97 12.26 -16.21
N LEU A 164 -3.19 12.86 -17.11
CA LEU A 164 -3.04 12.40 -18.48
C LEU A 164 -1.71 11.65 -18.64
N VAL A 165 -1.77 10.33 -18.68
CA VAL A 165 -0.59 9.45 -18.78
C VAL A 165 -0.35 9.02 -20.22
N ARG A 166 0.81 9.40 -20.76
CA ARG A 166 1.33 8.97 -22.07
C ARG A 166 2.86 8.85 -22.02
N GLY A 167 3.42 8.02 -22.88
CA GLY A 167 4.85 7.72 -22.91
C GLY A 167 5.69 8.84 -23.52
N GLU A 168 5.17 9.47 -24.56
CA GLU A 168 5.86 10.53 -25.32
C GLU A 168 5.09 11.85 -25.28
N ASN A 169 5.82 12.97 -25.43
CA ASN A 169 5.25 14.33 -25.49
C ASN A 169 4.35 14.72 -24.30
N MET A 170 4.52 14.16 -23.10
CA MET A 170 3.61 14.39 -21.95
C MET A 170 3.15 15.86 -21.77
N GLU A 171 1.86 16.07 -21.52
CA GLU A 171 1.27 17.40 -21.30
C GLU A 171 1.51 17.91 -19.87
N LEU A 172 2.77 17.89 -19.43
CA LEU A 172 3.15 18.29 -18.09
C LEU A 172 2.79 19.76 -17.83
N GLY A 173 2.12 20.02 -16.71
CA GLY A 173 1.69 21.36 -16.32
C GLY A 173 0.38 21.82 -16.94
N ARG A 174 -0.32 20.97 -17.71
CA ARG A 174 -1.67 21.27 -18.23
C ARG A 174 -2.65 21.61 -17.11
N ASP A 175 -2.61 20.86 -16.02
CA ASP A 175 -3.48 21.01 -14.85
C ASP A 175 -2.79 20.52 -13.57
N SER A 176 -3.55 20.47 -12.46
CA SER A 176 -3.04 20.00 -11.17
C SER A 176 -2.76 18.49 -11.09
N ASP A 177 -3.22 17.73 -12.07
CA ASP A 177 -3.25 16.27 -12.05
C ASP A 177 -2.17 15.70 -12.99
N THR A 178 -1.74 16.49 -13.98
CA THR A 178 -0.72 16.12 -14.96
C THR A 178 0.60 16.86 -14.66
N GLY A 179 1.41 16.28 -13.77
CA GLY A 179 2.65 16.90 -13.31
C GLY A 179 3.77 15.89 -13.02
N GLY A 180 4.59 16.20 -12.00
CA GLY A 180 5.78 15.40 -11.67
C GLY A 180 5.52 13.94 -11.37
N GLN A 181 4.34 13.60 -10.81
CA GLN A 181 3.93 12.21 -10.61
C GLN A 181 3.88 11.42 -11.92
N ILE A 182 3.29 11.99 -12.99
CA ILE A 182 3.13 11.29 -14.28
C ILE A 182 4.50 10.99 -14.88
N LYS A 183 5.41 11.98 -14.88
CA LYS A 183 6.78 11.78 -15.32
C LYS A 183 7.48 10.70 -14.48
N TYR A 184 7.34 10.77 -13.17
CA TYR A 184 7.95 9.79 -12.27
C TYR A 184 7.51 8.35 -12.56
N VAL A 185 6.20 8.09 -12.71
CA VAL A 185 5.70 6.72 -12.89
C VAL A 185 6.04 6.14 -14.26
N VAL A 186 6.08 6.97 -15.31
CA VAL A 186 6.48 6.52 -16.65
C VAL A 186 7.97 6.19 -16.68
N GLU A 187 8.82 7.07 -16.12
CA GLU A 187 10.26 6.79 -16.03
C GLU A 187 10.58 5.59 -15.13
N LEU A 188 9.83 5.43 -14.03
CA LEU A 188 9.92 4.25 -13.18
C LEU A 188 9.58 2.98 -13.96
N ALA A 189 8.51 2.98 -14.75
CA ALA A 189 8.13 1.82 -15.57
C ALA A 189 9.24 1.45 -16.57
N ARG A 190 9.79 2.46 -17.28
CA ARG A 190 10.92 2.27 -18.21
C ARG A 190 12.16 1.73 -17.52
N ALA A 191 12.50 2.26 -16.34
CA ALA A 191 13.67 1.82 -15.58
C ALA A 191 13.50 0.39 -15.05
N LEU A 192 12.33 0.05 -14.51
CA LEU A 192 12.03 -1.29 -14.02
C LEU A 192 12.09 -2.33 -15.13
N ALA A 193 11.57 -2.03 -16.33
CA ALA A 193 11.62 -2.96 -17.47
C ALA A 193 13.04 -3.23 -17.98
N LYS A 194 14.00 -2.33 -17.70
CA LYS A 194 15.43 -2.54 -18.01
C LYS A 194 16.17 -3.31 -16.92
N MET A 195 15.55 -3.57 -15.77
CA MET A 195 16.21 -4.31 -14.69
C MET A 195 16.35 -5.81 -15.03
N PRO A 196 17.50 -6.43 -14.75
CA PRO A 196 17.68 -7.87 -14.98
C PRO A 196 16.59 -8.71 -14.31
N GLY A 197 15.95 -9.62 -15.04
CA GLY A 197 14.93 -10.50 -14.45
C GLY A 197 13.55 -9.90 -14.27
N VAL A 198 13.34 -8.64 -14.64
CA VAL A 198 11.99 -8.10 -14.88
C VAL A 198 11.61 -8.43 -16.33
N TYR A 199 10.49 -9.14 -16.50
CA TYR A 199 10.00 -9.49 -17.82
C TYR A 199 8.99 -8.47 -18.34
N ARG A 200 8.04 -8.06 -17.49
CA ARG A 200 6.96 -7.15 -17.89
C ARG A 200 6.62 -6.17 -16.79
N VAL A 201 6.40 -4.91 -17.18
CA VAL A 201 5.86 -3.86 -16.32
C VAL A 201 4.61 -3.29 -16.95
N ASP A 202 3.46 -3.38 -16.27
CA ASP A 202 2.24 -2.71 -16.68
C ASP A 202 1.97 -1.49 -15.80
N LEU A 203 1.88 -0.31 -16.41
CA LEU A 203 1.42 0.93 -15.80
C LEU A 203 -0.07 1.12 -16.09
N PHE A 204 -0.91 0.83 -15.11
CA PHE A 204 -2.36 0.99 -15.20
C PHE A 204 -2.77 2.44 -14.99
N THR A 205 -3.61 2.92 -15.88
CA THR A 205 -4.17 4.27 -15.83
C THR A 205 -5.59 4.29 -16.41
N ARG A 206 -6.23 5.45 -16.40
CA ARG A 206 -7.59 5.64 -16.93
C ARG A 206 -7.58 5.80 -18.45
N GLN A 207 -8.51 5.13 -19.13
CA GLN A 207 -8.78 5.37 -20.55
C GLN A 207 -9.67 6.60 -20.73
N VAL A 208 -9.21 7.57 -21.53
CA VAL A 208 -9.91 8.84 -21.77
C VAL A 208 -10.10 9.04 -23.26
N SER A 209 -11.35 8.96 -23.73
CA SER A 209 -11.76 9.13 -25.12
C SER A 209 -12.55 10.43 -25.29
N SER A 210 -12.00 11.54 -24.78
CA SER A 210 -12.63 12.86 -24.83
C SER A 210 -12.06 13.69 -25.98
N PRO A 211 -12.89 14.47 -26.71
CA PRO A 211 -12.40 15.37 -27.75
C PRO A 211 -11.54 16.54 -27.21
N GLU A 212 -11.51 16.75 -25.88
CA GLU A 212 -10.74 17.81 -25.22
C GLU A 212 -9.26 17.46 -24.99
N VAL A 213 -8.89 16.19 -25.19
CA VAL A 213 -7.55 15.66 -24.99
C VAL A 213 -7.10 14.91 -26.25
N ASP A 214 -5.81 14.62 -26.32
CA ASP A 214 -5.25 13.87 -27.45
C ASP A 214 -5.90 12.48 -27.58
N TRP A 215 -6.16 12.04 -28.82
CA TRP A 215 -6.83 10.77 -29.08
C TRP A 215 -6.05 9.56 -28.55
N SER A 216 -4.73 9.68 -28.40
CA SER A 216 -3.85 8.62 -27.86
C SER A 216 -4.20 8.20 -26.43
N TYR A 217 -4.82 9.07 -25.61
CA TYR A 217 -5.32 8.67 -24.28
C TYR A 217 -6.50 7.69 -24.35
N GLY A 218 -7.11 7.56 -25.53
CA GLY A 218 -8.13 6.58 -25.84
C GLY A 218 -7.57 5.21 -26.21
N GLU A 219 -6.28 5.10 -26.56
CA GLU A 219 -5.67 3.84 -26.96
C GLU A 219 -5.48 2.91 -25.74
N PRO A 220 -5.99 1.67 -25.77
CA PRO A 220 -6.02 0.79 -24.59
C PRO A 220 -4.62 0.38 -24.12
N THR A 221 -3.64 0.33 -25.03
CA THR A 221 -2.27 -0.07 -24.71
C THR A 221 -1.28 0.80 -25.47
N GLU A 222 -0.22 1.23 -24.80
CA GLU A 222 0.92 1.93 -25.40
C GLU A 222 2.22 1.31 -24.89
N MET A 223 3.13 0.93 -25.78
CA MET A 223 4.43 0.38 -25.39
C MET A 223 5.40 1.53 -25.08
N LEU A 224 6.00 1.51 -23.89
CA LEU A 224 6.98 2.51 -23.46
C LEU A 224 8.38 2.12 -23.91
N SER A 225 8.82 0.92 -23.55
CA SER A 225 10.14 0.40 -23.91
C SER A 225 10.05 -1.08 -24.12
N THR A 226 10.81 -1.59 -25.09
CA THR A 226 11.18 -3.00 -25.14
C THR A 226 12.00 -3.35 -23.89
N GLY A 227 12.01 -4.62 -23.48
CA GLY A 227 12.95 -5.09 -22.45
C GLY A 227 14.41 -4.81 -22.83
N ALA A 228 15.37 -5.20 -21.98
CA ALA A 228 16.79 -5.15 -22.32
C ALA A 228 17.05 -5.71 -23.74
N ASP A 229 18.03 -5.16 -24.47
CA ASP A 229 18.31 -5.31 -25.92
C ASP A 229 18.49 -6.74 -26.46
N ASP A 230 18.15 -7.77 -25.69
CA ASP A 230 18.12 -9.16 -26.11
C ASP A 230 16.87 -9.42 -26.97
N ALA A 231 17.10 -9.57 -28.27
CA ALA A 231 16.13 -9.95 -29.30
C ALA A 231 15.39 -11.29 -29.03
N ASP A 232 15.72 -11.99 -27.94
CA ASP A 232 15.15 -13.28 -27.52
C ASP A 232 14.12 -13.18 -26.38
N LEU A 233 13.85 -11.98 -25.84
CA LEU A 233 12.82 -11.78 -24.83
C LEU A 233 11.46 -11.67 -25.51
N GLY A 234 10.63 -12.71 -25.37
CA GLY A 234 9.36 -12.89 -26.11
C GLY A 234 8.40 -11.68 -26.17
N GLU A 235 7.43 -11.76 -27.09
CA GLU A 235 6.60 -10.64 -27.61
C GLU A 235 5.92 -9.72 -26.58
N SER A 236 5.73 -10.18 -25.33
CA SER A 236 5.08 -9.41 -24.26
C SER A 236 6.03 -8.78 -23.24
N SER A 237 7.34 -8.80 -23.50
CA SER A 237 8.40 -8.23 -22.67
C SER A 237 8.47 -6.70 -22.78
N GLY A 238 8.76 -6.03 -21.66
CA GLY A 238 8.98 -4.58 -21.60
C GLY A 238 7.98 -3.83 -20.72
N ALA A 239 7.92 -2.51 -20.90
CA ALA A 239 7.03 -1.62 -20.17
C ALA A 239 5.86 -1.17 -21.05
N TYR A 240 4.64 -1.22 -20.49
CA TYR A 240 3.42 -0.83 -21.19
C TYR A 240 2.58 0.11 -20.32
N ILE A 241 2.00 1.15 -20.92
CA ILE A 241 0.83 1.81 -20.36
C ILE A 241 -0.39 0.99 -20.77
N VAL A 242 -1.20 0.61 -19.78
CA VAL A 242 -2.48 -0.08 -20.00
C VAL A 242 -3.60 0.81 -19.47
N ARG A 243 -4.48 1.23 -20.35
CA ARG A 243 -5.58 2.14 -20.05
C ARG A 243 -6.85 1.36 -19.81
N ILE A 244 -7.26 1.28 -18.54
CA ILE A 244 -8.48 0.60 -18.12
C ILE A 244 -9.66 1.59 -18.26
N PRO A 245 -10.74 1.24 -18.97
CA PRO A 245 -11.94 2.05 -19.01
C PRO A 245 -12.66 2.03 -17.66
N PHE A 246 -12.91 3.19 -17.08
CA PHE A 246 -13.81 3.35 -15.94
C PHE A 246 -14.36 4.79 -15.85
N GLY A 247 -15.60 4.90 -15.37
CA GLY A 247 -16.36 6.14 -15.42
C GLY A 247 -16.60 6.67 -16.85
N PRO A 248 -17.11 7.91 -16.98
CA PRO A 248 -17.42 8.52 -18.28
C PRO A 248 -16.21 8.67 -19.20
N ARG A 249 -16.10 7.83 -20.24
CA ARG A 249 -14.96 7.81 -21.16
C ARG A 249 -14.87 9.03 -22.07
N ASP A 250 -16.00 9.65 -22.37
CA ASP A 250 -16.13 10.83 -23.23
C ASP A 250 -15.62 12.13 -22.57
N LYS A 251 -15.21 12.06 -21.29
CA LYS A 251 -14.82 13.22 -20.48
C LYS A 251 -13.54 12.99 -19.67
N TYR A 252 -12.72 14.02 -19.64
CA TYR A 252 -11.64 14.10 -18.66
C TYR A 252 -12.20 14.42 -17.27
N LEU A 253 -11.73 13.68 -16.25
CA LEU A 253 -12.15 13.85 -14.86
C LEU A 253 -10.94 14.20 -14.02
N ARG A 254 -11.10 15.21 -13.17
CA ARG A 254 -10.12 15.54 -12.14
C ARG A 254 -10.11 14.47 -11.04
N LYS A 255 -8.97 14.29 -10.38
CA LYS A 255 -8.74 13.27 -9.34
C LYS A 255 -9.79 13.27 -8.23
N GLU A 256 -10.31 14.44 -7.85
CA GLU A 256 -11.35 14.56 -6.82
C GLU A 256 -12.69 13.90 -7.20
N LEU A 257 -12.91 13.64 -8.48
CA LEU A 257 -14.15 13.07 -9.02
C LEU A 257 -14.04 11.57 -9.36
N LEU A 258 -12.87 10.95 -9.18
CA LEU A 258 -12.64 9.55 -9.54
C LEU A 258 -13.18 8.56 -8.49
N TRP A 259 -13.35 9.00 -7.23
CA TRP A 259 -13.73 8.12 -6.11
C TRP A 259 -14.92 7.18 -6.35
N PRO A 260 -16.02 7.60 -7.01
CA PRO A 260 -17.15 6.71 -7.27
C PRO A 260 -16.84 5.54 -8.23
N TYR A 261 -15.78 5.66 -9.02
CA TYR A 261 -15.45 4.73 -10.11
C TYR A 261 -14.24 3.84 -9.78
N ILE A 262 -13.70 3.92 -8.56
CA ILE A 262 -12.54 3.12 -8.13
C ILE A 262 -12.81 1.62 -8.22
N GLN A 263 -14.00 1.16 -7.82
CA GLN A 263 -14.36 -0.26 -7.92
C GLN A 263 -14.47 -0.73 -9.38
N GLU A 264 -15.02 0.10 -10.26
CA GLU A 264 -15.10 -0.20 -11.70
C GLU A 264 -13.69 -0.35 -12.31
N PHE A 265 -12.74 0.52 -11.91
CA PHE A 265 -11.33 0.35 -12.27
C PHE A 265 -10.77 -0.99 -11.76
N VAL A 266 -11.02 -1.34 -10.49
CA VAL A 266 -10.51 -2.58 -9.88
C VAL A 266 -11.00 -3.81 -10.64
N ASP A 267 -12.27 -3.86 -11.02
CA ASP A 267 -12.84 -4.96 -11.81
C ASP A 267 -12.16 -5.08 -13.18
N GLY A 268 -11.99 -3.96 -13.89
CA GLY A 268 -11.32 -3.92 -15.19
C GLY A 268 -9.84 -4.30 -15.10
N ALA A 269 -9.14 -3.80 -14.08
CA ALA A 269 -7.74 -4.12 -13.81
C ALA A 269 -7.58 -5.61 -13.47
N LEU A 270 -8.46 -6.17 -12.64
CA LEU A 270 -8.44 -7.59 -12.29
C LEU A 270 -8.63 -8.47 -13.52
N ALA A 271 -9.57 -8.11 -14.42
CA ALA A 271 -9.77 -8.82 -15.67
C ALA A 271 -8.51 -8.81 -16.56
N HIS A 272 -7.85 -7.65 -16.69
CA HIS A 272 -6.57 -7.54 -17.42
C HIS A 272 -5.49 -8.41 -16.79
N ILE A 273 -5.32 -8.36 -15.46
CA ILE A 273 -4.32 -9.17 -14.74
C ILE A 273 -4.54 -10.66 -14.98
N LEU A 274 -5.79 -11.14 -14.90
CA LEU A 274 -6.11 -12.55 -15.12
C LEU A 274 -5.80 -13.00 -16.54
N ASN A 275 -6.06 -12.16 -17.54
CA ASN A 275 -5.74 -12.46 -18.94
C ASN A 275 -4.22 -12.47 -19.15
N MET A 276 -3.52 -11.45 -18.66
CA MET A 276 -2.05 -11.39 -18.76
C MET A 276 -1.38 -12.53 -18.00
N SER A 277 -1.91 -12.93 -16.84
CA SER A 277 -1.35 -14.02 -16.05
C SER A 277 -1.35 -15.35 -16.82
N LYS A 278 -2.42 -15.61 -17.59
CA LYS A 278 -2.50 -16.78 -18.48
C LYS A 278 -1.55 -16.66 -19.67
N ALA A 279 -1.56 -15.51 -20.35
CA ALA A 279 -0.69 -15.27 -21.51
C ALA A 279 0.80 -15.38 -21.16
N LEU A 280 1.21 -14.77 -20.04
CA LEU A 280 2.57 -14.90 -19.51
C LEU A 280 2.85 -16.34 -19.06
N GLY A 281 1.85 -17.06 -18.55
CA GLY A 281 1.98 -18.48 -18.22
C GLY A 281 2.37 -19.35 -19.40
N GLU A 282 1.76 -19.11 -20.56
CA GLU A 282 2.08 -19.80 -21.81
C GLU A 282 3.48 -19.44 -22.33
N GLN A 283 3.88 -18.16 -22.24
CA GLN A 283 5.15 -17.67 -22.78
C GLN A 283 6.36 -17.96 -21.89
N ILE A 284 6.23 -17.74 -20.58
CA ILE A 284 7.36 -17.75 -19.63
C ILE A 284 7.11 -18.61 -18.38
N GLY A 285 5.86 -18.98 -18.09
CA GLY A 285 5.49 -19.75 -16.89
C GLY A 285 5.41 -21.27 -17.08
N GLY A 286 5.80 -21.79 -18.25
CA GLY A 286 5.76 -23.23 -18.54
C GLY A 286 4.34 -23.81 -18.52
N GLY A 287 3.34 -23.01 -18.91
CA GLY A 287 1.92 -23.35 -18.89
C GLY A 287 1.22 -23.10 -17.55
N GLN A 288 1.93 -22.61 -16.52
CA GLN A 288 1.33 -22.19 -15.25
C GLN A 288 1.10 -20.68 -15.22
N PRO A 289 -0.01 -20.18 -14.64
CA PRO A 289 -0.26 -18.74 -14.56
C PRO A 289 0.87 -17.98 -13.85
N VAL A 290 1.31 -16.87 -14.44
CA VAL A 290 2.30 -15.97 -13.85
C VAL A 290 1.57 -14.83 -13.17
N TRP A 291 1.65 -14.76 -11.84
CA TRP A 291 1.01 -13.69 -11.09
C TRP A 291 1.91 -12.46 -10.96
N PRO A 292 1.34 -11.26 -10.77
CA PRO A 292 2.14 -10.09 -10.46
C PRO A 292 2.97 -10.34 -9.21
N TYR A 293 4.25 -9.99 -9.27
CA TYR A 293 5.16 -10.08 -8.13
C TYR A 293 4.88 -8.97 -7.10
N VAL A 294 4.46 -7.80 -7.58
CA VAL A 294 4.15 -6.64 -6.74
C VAL A 294 3.16 -5.72 -7.45
N ILE A 295 2.30 -5.08 -6.67
CA ILE A 295 1.41 -4.00 -7.13
C ILE A 295 1.82 -2.71 -6.43
N HIS A 296 2.17 -1.69 -7.20
CA HIS A 296 2.66 -0.41 -6.69
C HIS A 296 1.65 0.70 -6.98
N GLY A 297 0.95 1.17 -5.94
CA GLY A 297 0.04 2.32 -6.02
C GLY A 297 0.78 3.65 -5.91
N HIS A 298 0.45 4.59 -6.80
CA HIS A 298 0.98 5.96 -6.79
C HIS A 298 -0.13 6.99 -6.57
N TYR A 299 -0.09 7.68 -5.43
CA TYR A 299 -1.15 8.56 -4.90
C TYR A 299 -2.32 7.79 -4.24
N ALA A 300 -3.23 8.55 -3.62
CA ALA A 300 -4.31 8.03 -2.80
C ALA A 300 -5.34 7.19 -3.57
N ASP A 301 -5.74 7.63 -4.78
CA ASP A 301 -6.71 6.94 -5.61
C ASP A 301 -6.17 5.59 -6.12
N ALA A 302 -4.92 5.57 -6.58
CA ALA A 302 -4.24 4.34 -6.98
C ALA A 302 -3.89 3.45 -5.78
N GLY A 303 -3.57 4.03 -4.62
CA GLY A 303 -3.35 3.28 -3.38
C GLY A 303 -4.58 2.50 -2.96
N ASP A 304 -5.76 3.12 -3.00
CA ASP A 304 -7.04 2.48 -2.71
C ASP A 304 -7.30 1.29 -3.65
N SER A 305 -7.14 1.50 -4.95
CA SER A 305 -7.24 0.42 -5.94
C SER A 305 -6.20 -0.69 -5.73
N ALA A 306 -4.96 -0.32 -5.41
CA ALA A 306 -3.88 -1.27 -5.17
C ALA A 306 -4.15 -2.12 -3.93
N ALA A 307 -4.71 -1.55 -2.87
CA ALA A 307 -5.08 -2.28 -1.66
C ALA A 307 -6.16 -3.34 -1.94
N LEU A 308 -7.17 -2.98 -2.74
CA LEU A 308 -8.22 -3.91 -3.17
C LEU A 308 -7.66 -5.04 -4.04
N LEU A 309 -6.83 -4.72 -5.04
CA LEU A 309 -6.21 -5.70 -5.94
C LEU A 309 -5.22 -6.61 -5.22
N SER A 310 -4.37 -6.05 -4.36
CA SER A 310 -3.42 -6.80 -3.52
C SER A 310 -4.15 -7.80 -2.62
N GLY A 311 -5.22 -7.37 -1.94
CA GLY A 311 -6.03 -8.25 -1.10
C GLY A 311 -6.76 -9.34 -1.87
N ALA A 312 -7.21 -9.07 -3.10
CA ALA A 312 -7.88 -10.04 -3.96
C ALA A 312 -6.92 -11.08 -4.55
N LEU A 313 -5.71 -10.67 -4.92
CA LEU A 313 -4.72 -11.51 -5.59
C LEU A 313 -3.71 -12.14 -4.62
N ASN A 314 -3.69 -11.70 -3.36
CA ASN A 314 -2.68 -12.04 -2.36
C ASN A 314 -1.25 -11.74 -2.87
N VAL A 315 -1.08 -10.55 -3.45
CA VAL A 315 0.18 -10.03 -4.00
C VAL A 315 0.66 -8.87 -3.13
N PRO A 316 1.96 -8.77 -2.80
CA PRO A 316 2.50 -7.66 -2.02
C PRO A 316 2.18 -6.28 -2.61
N MET A 317 1.75 -5.35 -1.76
CA MET A 317 1.49 -3.96 -2.13
C MET A 317 2.64 -3.04 -1.74
N VAL A 318 3.02 -2.16 -2.67
CA VAL A 318 3.90 -1.01 -2.43
C VAL A 318 3.11 0.27 -2.62
N LEU A 319 3.40 1.29 -1.82
CA LEU A 319 2.74 2.60 -1.92
C LEU A 319 3.77 3.73 -2.05
N THR A 320 3.51 4.66 -2.95
CA THR A 320 4.17 5.98 -2.97
C THR A 320 3.12 7.07 -2.91
N GLY A 321 3.18 7.90 -1.88
CA GLY A 321 2.15 8.93 -1.63
C GLY A 321 2.16 10.08 -2.64
N HIS A 322 3.35 10.55 -3.05
CA HIS A 322 3.60 11.78 -3.83
C HIS A 322 3.15 13.08 -3.14
N SER A 323 1.92 13.12 -2.67
CA SER A 323 1.33 14.18 -1.86
C SER A 323 0.33 13.54 -0.89
N LEU A 324 0.22 14.09 0.31
CA LEU A 324 -0.62 13.52 1.38
C LEU A 324 -1.77 14.44 1.78
N GLY A 325 -2.95 13.84 1.98
CA GLY A 325 -4.20 14.50 2.30
C GLY A 325 -4.18 15.26 3.62
N ARG A 326 -3.64 14.68 4.70
CA ARG A 326 -3.54 15.34 6.02
C ARG A 326 -2.69 16.62 5.94
N ASN A 327 -1.54 16.58 5.28
CA ASN A 327 -0.68 17.75 5.07
C ASN A 327 -1.36 18.82 4.22
N LYS A 328 -2.05 18.40 3.14
CA LYS A 328 -2.80 19.33 2.29
C LYS A 328 -3.93 20.01 3.07
N LEU A 329 -4.66 19.27 3.90
CA LEU A 329 -5.71 19.81 4.76
C LEU A 329 -5.16 20.83 5.74
N GLU A 330 -4.08 20.52 6.43
CA GLU A 330 -3.43 21.42 7.37
C GLU A 330 -3.00 22.75 6.69
N GLN A 331 -2.40 22.66 5.51
CA GLN A 331 -2.00 23.83 4.72
C GLN A 331 -3.20 24.69 4.30
N LEU A 332 -4.29 24.07 3.82
CA LEU A 332 -5.49 24.80 3.40
C LEU A 332 -6.17 25.49 4.58
N LEU A 333 -6.23 24.85 5.75
CA LEU A 333 -6.79 25.44 6.96
C LEU A 333 -5.93 26.63 7.45
N LYS A 334 -4.60 26.52 7.38
CA LYS A 334 -3.67 27.61 7.75
C LYS A 334 -3.83 28.85 6.88
N GLN A 335 -4.26 28.70 5.62
CA GLN A 335 -4.53 29.85 4.74
C GLN A 335 -5.78 30.63 5.18
N GLY A 336 -6.68 30.02 5.95
CA GLY A 336 -7.87 30.69 6.52
C GLY A 336 -8.90 31.18 5.51
N ARG A 337 -8.80 30.77 4.23
CA ARG A 337 -9.68 31.25 3.15
C ARG A 337 -10.98 30.47 3.01
N GLN A 338 -11.03 29.24 3.51
CA GLN A 338 -12.15 28.30 3.33
C GLN A 338 -12.42 27.55 4.63
N SER A 339 -13.68 27.20 4.87
CA SER A 339 -14.03 26.30 5.99
C SER A 339 -13.55 24.87 5.70
N LYS A 340 -13.49 24.04 6.74
CA LYS A 340 -13.13 22.62 6.58
C LYS A 340 -14.14 21.89 5.68
N GLU A 341 -15.41 22.26 5.79
CA GLU A 341 -16.51 21.72 5.02
C GLU A 341 -16.37 22.08 3.53
N ASP A 342 -16.03 23.34 3.21
CA ASP A 342 -15.78 23.79 1.84
C ASP A 342 -14.57 23.10 1.21
N ILE A 343 -13.49 22.94 1.99
CA ILE A 343 -12.30 22.19 1.58
C ILE A 343 -12.70 20.75 1.25
N ASN A 344 -13.49 20.10 2.11
CA ASN A 344 -13.90 18.72 1.89
C ASN A 344 -14.84 18.58 0.68
N SER A 345 -15.77 19.51 0.49
CA SER A 345 -16.67 19.53 -0.67
C SER A 345 -15.87 19.64 -1.99
N THR A 346 -14.87 20.51 -2.01
CA THR A 346 -14.04 20.79 -3.20
C THR A 346 -13.03 19.69 -3.50
N TYR A 347 -12.27 19.26 -2.48
CA TYR A 347 -11.11 18.37 -2.65
C TYR A 347 -11.40 16.90 -2.30
N ARG A 348 -12.59 16.60 -1.79
CA ARG A 348 -12.94 15.29 -1.21
C ARG A 348 -11.90 14.83 -0.20
N ILE A 349 -11.37 15.76 0.59
CA ILE A 349 -10.16 15.57 1.39
C ILE A 349 -10.32 14.46 2.43
N MET A 350 -11.51 14.29 3.01
CA MET A 350 -11.77 13.24 3.98
C MET A 350 -11.74 11.86 3.32
N ARG A 351 -12.33 11.72 2.13
CA ARG A 351 -12.30 10.46 1.36
C ARG A 351 -10.89 10.10 0.92
N ARG A 352 -10.09 11.12 0.57
CA ARG A 352 -8.66 10.95 0.26
C ARG A 352 -7.87 10.45 1.46
N ILE A 353 -8.04 11.07 2.63
CA ILE A 353 -7.34 10.65 3.86
C ILE A 353 -7.73 9.22 4.22
N GLU A 354 -9.00 8.86 4.09
CA GLU A 354 -9.46 7.49 4.30
C GLU A 354 -8.79 6.48 3.34
N ALA A 355 -8.69 6.81 2.04
CA ALA A 355 -7.94 6.00 1.08
C ALA A 355 -6.47 5.84 1.47
N GLU A 356 -5.83 6.93 1.92
CA GLU A 356 -4.43 6.92 2.35
C GLU A 356 -4.22 6.04 3.60
N GLU A 357 -5.13 6.09 4.59
CA GLU A 357 -5.10 5.20 5.77
C GLU A 357 -5.27 3.73 5.38
N LEU A 358 -6.23 3.41 4.50
CA LEU A 358 -6.46 2.05 4.00
C LEU A 358 -5.24 1.53 3.23
N SER A 359 -4.66 2.37 2.38
CA SER A 359 -3.47 2.04 1.61
C SER A 359 -2.26 1.78 2.51
N LEU A 360 -2.15 2.54 3.60
CA LEU A 360 -1.06 2.41 4.57
C LEU A 360 -1.15 1.12 5.39
N ASP A 361 -2.38 0.69 5.73
CA ASP A 361 -2.63 -0.59 6.40
C ASP A 361 -2.32 -1.79 5.49
N ALA A 362 -2.66 -1.68 4.20
CA ALA A 362 -2.44 -2.75 3.22
C ALA A 362 -0.99 -2.85 2.71
N ALA A 363 -0.23 -1.76 2.71
CA ALA A 363 1.11 -1.73 2.13
C ALA A 363 2.12 -2.54 2.95
N GLU A 364 2.92 -3.36 2.25
CA GLU A 364 4.10 -3.99 2.84
C GLU A 364 5.29 -3.03 2.92
N LEU A 365 5.36 -2.12 1.94
CA LEU A 365 6.42 -1.14 1.78
C LEU A 365 5.84 0.19 1.32
N VAL A 366 6.25 1.27 1.97
CA VAL A 366 5.96 2.64 1.56
C VAL A 366 7.28 3.28 1.15
N ILE A 367 7.32 3.76 -0.10
CA ILE A 367 8.48 4.45 -0.67
C ILE A 367 8.24 5.95 -0.55
N THR A 368 9.20 6.64 0.08
CA THR A 368 9.21 8.09 0.24
C THR A 368 10.44 8.71 -0.41
N SER A 369 10.35 9.98 -0.78
CA SER A 369 11.49 10.72 -1.35
C SER A 369 12.47 11.14 -0.28
N THR A 370 11.98 11.42 0.94
CA THR A 370 12.80 11.93 2.05
C THR A 370 12.47 11.26 3.37
N LYS A 371 13.38 11.40 4.35
CA LYS A 371 13.10 11.01 5.75
C LYS A 371 12.04 11.88 6.40
N GLN A 372 12.02 13.17 6.05
CA GLN A 372 11.04 14.13 6.57
C GLN A 372 9.62 13.71 6.20
N GLU A 373 9.41 13.21 4.99
CA GLU A 373 8.12 12.67 4.54
C GLU A 373 7.62 11.54 5.47
N ILE A 374 8.51 10.66 5.92
CA ILE A 374 8.16 9.57 6.86
C ILE A 374 7.77 10.13 8.23
N GLU A 375 8.59 10.99 8.80
CA GLU A 375 8.44 11.40 10.21
C GLU A 375 7.38 12.49 10.40
N GLU A 376 7.25 13.43 9.47
CA GLU A 376 6.39 14.62 9.61
C GLU A 376 5.11 14.56 8.77
N GLN A 377 5.06 13.72 7.73
CA GLN A 377 3.87 13.63 6.88
C GLN A 377 3.13 12.31 7.11
N TRP A 378 3.78 11.16 6.87
CA TRP A 378 3.19 9.86 7.21
C TRP A 378 2.98 9.69 8.71
N GLY A 379 3.85 10.28 9.55
CA GLY A 379 3.67 10.31 11.01
C GLY A 379 2.41 11.06 11.49
N LEU A 380 1.68 11.74 10.59
CA LEU A 380 0.38 12.33 10.92
C LEU A 380 -0.78 11.33 10.82
N TYR A 381 -0.60 10.17 10.19
CA TYR A 381 -1.66 9.17 9.96
C TYR A 381 -1.82 8.26 11.16
N ASP A 382 -3.06 7.80 11.40
CA ASP A 382 -3.37 6.98 12.58
C ASP A 382 -2.89 5.53 12.39
N GLY A 383 -2.90 5.05 11.14
CA GLY A 383 -2.40 3.74 10.74
C GLY A 383 -0.87 3.63 10.74
N PHE A 384 -0.12 4.65 11.18
CA PHE A 384 1.34 4.58 11.22
C PHE A 384 1.95 5.27 12.43
N ASP A 385 2.75 4.53 13.19
CA ASP A 385 3.56 5.07 14.29
C ASP A 385 5.05 4.79 14.02
N VAL A 386 5.82 5.87 13.92
CA VAL A 386 7.26 5.85 13.62
C VAL A 386 8.06 5.04 14.65
N LYS A 387 7.70 5.13 15.95
CA LYS A 387 8.39 4.40 17.02
C LYS A 387 8.04 2.92 16.95
N LEU A 388 6.77 2.60 16.70
CA LEU A 388 6.30 1.23 16.58
C LEU A 388 6.91 0.53 15.37
N GLU A 389 6.97 1.17 14.20
CA GLU A 389 7.66 0.64 13.01
C GLU A 389 9.12 0.30 13.34
N LYS A 390 9.85 1.23 13.97
CA LYS A 390 11.27 1.04 14.32
C LYS A 390 11.45 -0.18 15.24
N VAL A 391 10.55 -0.37 16.21
CA VAL A 391 10.55 -1.52 17.13
C VAL A 391 10.21 -2.82 16.41
N LEU A 392 9.13 -2.85 15.63
CA LEU A 392 8.70 -4.04 14.89
C LEU A 392 9.76 -4.48 13.89
N ARG A 393 10.38 -3.55 13.18
CA ARG A 393 11.50 -3.81 12.29
C ARG A 393 12.71 -4.39 13.02
N ALA A 394 13.06 -3.84 14.19
CA ALA A 394 14.17 -4.35 14.99
C ALA A 394 13.90 -5.77 15.51
N ARG A 395 12.64 -6.06 15.89
CA ARG A 395 12.22 -7.41 16.30
C ARG A 395 12.26 -8.40 15.15
N GLY A 396 11.72 -8.02 13.98
CA GLY A 396 11.76 -8.83 12.76
C GLY A 396 13.19 -9.21 12.37
N ARG A 397 14.12 -8.25 12.38
CA ARG A 397 15.56 -8.52 12.13
C ARG A 397 16.20 -9.50 13.10
N ARG A 398 15.68 -9.61 14.32
CA ARG A 398 16.17 -10.51 15.36
C ARG A 398 15.40 -11.85 15.40
N GLY A 399 14.48 -12.08 14.45
CA GLY A 399 13.62 -13.26 14.45
C GLY A 399 12.66 -13.33 15.63
N VAL A 400 12.39 -12.19 16.29
CA VAL A 400 11.50 -12.15 17.45
C VAL A 400 10.06 -11.96 16.99
N ASN A 401 9.17 -12.84 17.44
CA ASN A 401 7.74 -12.80 17.10
C ASN A 401 7.10 -11.43 17.43
N CYS A 402 6.37 -10.84 16.49
CA CYS A 402 5.67 -9.57 16.65
C CYS A 402 4.20 -9.73 17.12
N HIS A 403 3.77 -10.94 17.46
CA HIS A 403 2.42 -11.29 17.93
C HIS A 403 1.31 -10.83 16.97
N GLY A 404 1.56 -10.91 15.66
CA GLY A 404 0.63 -10.48 14.62
C GLY A 404 0.56 -8.95 14.44
N ARG A 405 1.38 -8.16 15.15
CA ARG A 405 1.48 -6.73 14.87
C ARG A 405 2.31 -6.48 13.63
N PHE A 406 1.79 -5.61 12.78
CA PHE A 406 2.37 -5.25 11.52
C PHE A 406 2.38 -3.72 11.38
N MET A 407 3.40 -3.20 10.71
CA MET A 407 3.45 -1.82 10.21
C MET A 407 4.18 -1.86 8.87
N PRO A 408 3.77 -1.04 7.90
CA PRO A 408 4.45 -0.93 6.62
C PRO A 408 5.92 -0.58 6.83
N ARG A 409 6.81 -1.21 6.06
CA ARG A 409 8.21 -0.81 6.04
C ARG A 409 8.32 0.53 5.32
N MET A 410 8.97 1.51 5.94
CA MET A 410 9.24 2.80 5.30
C MET A 410 10.63 2.79 4.66
N ALA A 411 10.72 3.13 3.37
CA ALA A 411 11.99 3.21 2.63
C ALA A 411 12.14 4.56 1.94
N VAL A 412 13.28 5.22 2.19
CA VAL A 412 13.64 6.46 1.49
C VAL A 412 14.38 6.08 0.22
N ILE A 413 13.75 6.31 -0.93
CA ILE A 413 14.32 6.11 -2.26
C ILE A 413 14.11 7.40 -3.03
N PRO A 414 15.09 8.33 -3.00
CA PRO A 414 14.97 9.61 -3.68
C PRO A 414 14.81 9.38 -5.19
N PRO A 415 13.89 10.10 -5.86
CA PRO A 415 13.78 10.05 -7.31
C PRO A 415 15.08 10.54 -7.97
N GLY A 416 15.45 9.90 -9.08
CA GLY A 416 16.47 10.39 -9.99
C GLY A 416 15.89 11.35 -11.03
N MET A 417 16.78 11.94 -11.83
CA MET A 417 16.42 12.70 -13.02
C MET A 417 17.04 12.00 -14.24
N ASP A 418 16.27 11.86 -15.31
CA ASP A 418 16.83 11.47 -16.59
C ASP A 418 17.67 12.62 -17.17
N PHE A 419 18.95 12.36 -17.43
CA PHE A 419 19.90 13.34 -17.94
C PHE A 419 19.91 13.41 -19.47
N SER A 420 19.25 12.50 -20.19
CA SER A 420 19.27 12.49 -21.66
C SER A 420 18.74 13.78 -22.30
N ASN A 421 17.88 14.51 -21.58
CA ASN A 421 17.27 15.76 -22.04
C ASN A 421 17.79 17.02 -21.31
N VAL A 422 18.80 16.88 -20.46
CA VAL A 422 19.40 18.01 -19.73
C VAL A 422 20.58 18.54 -20.52
N VAL A 423 20.40 19.70 -21.15
CA VAL A 423 21.52 20.43 -21.76
C VAL A 423 22.37 21.01 -20.62
N VAL A 424 23.53 20.40 -20.37
CA VAL A 424 24.54 21.03 -19.54
C VAL A 424 25.06 22.22 -20.34
N GLN A 425 24.76 23.44 -19.89
CA GLN A 425 25.51 24.60 -20.34
C GLN A 425 26.94 24.40 -19.83
N GLU A 426 27.83 23.95 -20.71
CA GLU A 426 29.25 24.15 -20.48
C GLU A 426 29.44 25.66 -20.41
N ASP A 427 29.77 26.17 -19.22
CA ASP A 427 30.32 27.51 -19.07
C ASP A 427 31.51 27.58 -20.02
N SER A 428 31.31 28.26 -21.15
CA SER A 428 32.33 28.50 -22.14
C SER A 428 33.51 29.10 -21.42
N ALA A 429 34.65 28.39 -21.48
CA ALA A 429 35.95 28.89 -21.12
C ALA A 429 36.34 30.05 -22.04
N GLU A 430 35.74 31.22 -21.82
CA GLU A 430 36.22 32.52 -22.29
C GLU A 430 36.48 33.37 -21.05
N GLY A 431 37.71 33.28 -20.55
CA GLY A 431 38.13 33.97 -19.34
C GLY A 431 39.50 33.57 -18.79
N GLU A 432 40.24 32.66 -19.43
CA GLU A 432 41.69 32.53 -19.22
C GLU A 432 42.40 33.61 -20.06
N GLY A 433 42.36 34.84 -19.55
CA GLY A 433 42.94 35.97 -20.28
C GLY A 433 42.91 37.32 -19.58
N ASP A 434 42.72 37.41 -18.25
CA ASP A 434 43.10 38.66 -17.54
C ASP A 434 43.25 38.54 -16.01
N LEU A 435 43.68 37.38 -15.49
CA LEU A 435 43.91 37.15 -14.05
C LEU A 435 45.41 37.13 -13.67
N MET A 436 46.25 37.82 -14.44
CA MET A 436 47.68 38.03 -14.14
C MET A 436 48.14 39.50 -14.26
N ALA A 437 47.23 40.48 -14.22
CA ALA A 437 47.57 41.90 -14.27
C ALA A 437 47.16 42.73 -13.04
N LEU A 438 46.66 42.12 -11.95
CA LEU A 438 46.20 42.84 -10.75
C LEU A 438 46.85 42.43 -9.43
N THR A 439 47.96 41.67 -9.46
CA THR A 439 48.81 41.45 -8.29
C THR A 439 50.13 42.19 -8.46
N ASN A 440 50.12 43.52 -8.30
CA ASN A 440 51.25 44.35 -7.83
C ASN A 440 50.87 45.84 -7.90
N SER A 441 50.30 46.37 -6.82
CA SER A 441 50.78 47.61 -6.17
C SER A 441 49.79 48.10 -5.12
N GLU A 442 50.36 48.25 -3.94
CA GLU A 442 49.97 48.93 -2.71
C GLU A 442 48.80 49.93 -2.69
N GLY A 443 48.11 49.99 -1.53
CA GLY A 443 47.72 51.28 -0.96
C GLY A 443 46.30 51.45 -0.39
N HIS A 444 45.95 50.71 0.68
CA HIS A 444 45.13 51.13 1.83
C HIS A 444 43.72 51.82 1.62
N PRO A 445 42.88 52.04 2.67
CA PRO A 445 41.56 51.42 2.75
C PRO A 445 40.40 52.43 2.79
N LEU A 446 39.19 52.08 2.33
CA LEU A 446 37.99 52.82 2.75
C LEU A 446 36.77 51.94 3.04
N LYS A 447 36.13 52.35 4.13
CA LYS A 447 34.97 51.82 4.86
C LYS A 447 33.64 52.01 4.09
N GLN A 448 32.59 51.50 4.74
CA GLN A 448 31.15 51.85 4.64
C GLN A 448 30.35 51.03 3.62
N SER A 449 29.52 50.06 4.04
CA SER A 449 28.28 50.10 4.85
C SER A 449 27.02 50.23 3.98
N LEU A 450 26.19 49.18 4.05
CA LEU A 450 24.73 49.19 4.26
C LEU A 450 23.86 50.10 3.36
N LEU A 451 22.95 49.48 2.58
CA LEU A 451 21.48 49.49 2.76
C LEU A 451 20.72 49.36 1.42
N PHE A 452 19.77 48.42 1.41
CA PHE A 452 18.39 48.47 0.91
C PHE A 452 18.01 49.37 -0.29
N GLY A 453 17.19 48.80 -1.18
CA GLY A 453 16.22 49.61 -1.91
C GLY A 453 15.62 48.96 -3.15
N GLN A 454 14.35 48.58 -3.03
CA GLN A 454 13.43 48.22 -4.10
C GLN A 454 13.45 49.21 -5.28
N LYS A 455 13.21 48.67 -6.48
CA LYS A 455 12.14 49.14 -7.36
C LYS A 455 11.43 47.95 -7.98
#